data_AF-A0A661CIU8-F1
#
_entry.id   AF-A0A661CIU8-F1
#
_cell.length_a   1.000
_cell.length_b   1.000
_cell.length_c   1.000
_cell.angle_alpha   90.00
_cell.angle_beta   90.00
_cell.angle_gamma   90.00
#
_symmetry.space_group_name_H-M   'P 1'
#
loop_
_entity.id
_entity.type
_entity.pdbx_description
1 polymer ?
#
loop_
_entity_poly.entity_id
_entity_poly.type
_entity_poly.pdbx_seq_one_letter_code
_entity_poly.pdbx_strand_id
1 'polypeptide(L)'
;MEKLVLSRAEAIEKGFLEDKIVYLKPSPRQGKMIKSPVHVGYFMYEGALINFVLPKDSRGELINVFTSREEQDYFEQELGVDLSPYKKTNNFWNTFRVKFQKNPITMYEGTKFDLANPMDNLRVKVLSHCIDVAPNWEQRFEYPTYKFALVQEDYEENKASEEAKMNQEIWKHFGSISNNSTKMREFVGIYLASHRKIKTVPSDASKEWLMKELSDIIAESPTGYLDMTKDPHFSMKAFILSAVSVGAIEKSGVNKYVIPGETIAWGLNELVEYLEQLRENSDDVYLKIKAQISMKSKK
;
A
#
# COMPACT_ATOMS: atom_id res chain seq x y z
N MET A 1 -40.62 -8.49 -26.64
CA MET A 1 -39.31 -9.09 -26.31
C MET A 1 -39.37 -9.44 -24.84
N GLU A 2 -39.49 -10.73 -24.51
CA GLU A 2 -39.23 -11.21 -23.15
C GLU A 2 -37.80 -10.78 -22.79
N LYS A 3 -37.66 -9.85 -21.84
CA LYS A 3 -36.34 -9.58 -21.27
C LYS A 3 -35.96 -10.84 -20.50
N LEU A 4 -34.89 -11.51 -20.94
CA LEU A 4 -34.29 -12.64 -20.22
C LEU A 4 -34.03 -12.19 -18.78
N VAL A 5 -34.75 -12.80 -17.83
CA VAL A 5 -34.55 -12.56 -16.41
C VAL A 5 -33.23 -13.22 -16.04
N LEU A 6 -32.18 -12.42 -15.93
CA LEU A 6 -30.88 -12.86 -15.43
C LEU A 6 -31.07 -13.33 -13.99
N SER A 7 -30.73 -14.58 -13.73
CA SER A 7 -30.73 -15.13 -12.37
C SER A 7 -29.63 -14.51 -11.52
N ARG A 8 -29.77 -14.56 -10.19
CA ARG A 8 -28.75 -14.05 -9.25
C ARG A 8 -27.36 -14.69 -9.47
N ALA A 9 -27.31 -15.96 -9.84
CA ALA A 9 -26.06 -16.65 -10.14
C ALA A 9 -25.37 -16.07 -11.39
N GLU A 10 -26.14 -15.84 -12.46
CA GLU A 10 -25.63 -15.21 -13.68
C GLU A 10 -25.24 -13.75 -13.45
N ALA A 11 -25.95 -13.03 -12.57
CA ALA A 11 -25.59 -11.66 -12.19
C ALA A 11 -24.27 -11.59 -11.40
N ILE A 12 -23.98 -12.60 -10.57
CA ILE A 12 -22.68 -12.74 -9.89
C ILE A 12 -21.59 -13.10 -10.91
N GLU A 13 -21.85 -14.03 -11.82
CA GLU A 13 -20.90 -14.42 -12.88
C GLU A 13 -20.54 -13.24 -13.79
N LYS A 14 -21.53 -12.40 -14.12
CA LYS A 14 -21.33 -11.16 -14.89
C LYS A 14 -20.74 -10.01 -14.08
N GLY A 15 -20.57 -10.16 -12.76
CA GLY A 15 -20.00 -9.15 -11.86
C GLY A 15 -20.93 -7.98 -11.56
N PHE A 16 -22.25 -8.11 -11.78
CA PHE A 16 -23.24 -7.09 -11.38
C PHE A 16 -23.49 -7.11 -9.87
N LEU A 17 -23.43 -8.30 -9.28
CA LEU A 17 -23.46 -8.55 -7.84
C LEU A 17 -22.17 -9.24 -7.41
N GLU A 18 -21.83 -9.13 -6.12
CA GLU A 18 -20.67 -9.79 -5.54
C GLU A 18 -21.08 -10.52 -4.26
N ASP A 19 -20.60 -11.75 -4.06
CA ASP A 19 -20.83 -12.49 -2.81
C ASP A 19 -19.85 -12.02 -1.72
N LYS A 20 -20.02 -10.75 -1.32
CA LYS A 20 -19.14 -10.06 -0.37
C LYS A 20 -19.94 -9.13 0.53
N ILE A 21 -19.45 -8.98 1.75
CA ILE A 21 -19.96 -8.02 2.70
C ILE A 21 -19.02 -6.81 2.77
N VAL A 22 -19.61 -5.63 2.73
CA VAL A 22 -18.91 -4.35 2.85
C VAL A 22 -19.52 -3.53 3.98
N TYR A 23 -18.66 -2.88 4.75
CA TYR A 23 -19.01 -1.98 5.84
C TYR A 23 -18.68 -0.54 5.46
N LEU A 24 -19.61 0.38 5.69
CA LEU A 24 -19.31 1.81 5.75
C LEU A 24 -18.84 2.14 7.16
N LYS A 25 -17.53 2.29 7.35
CA LYS A 25 -16.92 2.63 8.65
C LYS A 25 -16.64 4.13 8.73
N PRO A 26 -16.97 4.81 9.84
CA PRO A 26 -16.57 6.19 10.06
C PRO A 26 -15.04 6.30 10.23
N SER A 27 -14.44 7.36 9.69
CA SER A 27 -13.02 7.67 9.81
C SER A 27 -12.81 8.97 10.61
N PRO A 28 -13.05 8.94 11.94
CA PRO A 28 -13.03 10.14 12.75
C PRO A 28 -11.63 10.76 12.82
N ARG A 29 -11.57 12.09 12.70
CA ARG A 29 -10.34 12.86 12.74
C ARG A 29 -10.35 13.79 13.94
N GLN A 30 -9.15 14.11 14.43
CA GLN A 30 -8.99 15.08 15.49
C GLN A 30 -9.46 16.46 15.01
N GLY A 31 -10.52 16.98 15.65
CA GLY A 31 -11.03 18.31 15.39
C GLY A 31 -10.21 19.40 16.10
N LYS A 32 -10.45 20.66 15.72
CA LYS A 32 -9.84 21.83 16.38
C LYS A 32 -10.35 22.01 17.83
N MET A 33 -11.65 21.80 18.04
CA MET A 33 -12.31 22.01 19.33
C MET A 33 -12.31 20.76 20.23
N ILE A 34 -12.62 19.60 19.65
CA ILE A 34 -12.67 18.33 20.38
C ILE A 34 -11.44 17.50 20.00
N LYS A 35 -10.51 17.37 20.94
CA LYS A 35 -9.24 16.66 20.73
C LYS A 35 -9.25 15.23 21.26
N SER A 36 -10.11 14.91 22.23
CA SER A 36 -10.17 13.60 22.87
C SER A 36 -11.02 12.62 22.04
N PRO A 37 -10.48 11.45 21.63
CA PRO A 37 -11.22 10.41 20.92
C PRO A 37 -12.41 9.83 21.69
N VAL A 38 -12.37 9.90 23.03
CA VAL A 38 -13.40 9.34 23.91
C VAL A 38 -14.62 10.27 24.01
N HIS A 39 -14.49 11.53 23.58
CA HIS A 39 -15.58 12.48 23.67
C HIS A 39 -16.75 12.10 22.73
N VAL A 40 -17.99 12.17 23.21
CA VAL A 40 -19.19 11.80 22.44
C VAL A 40 -19.27 12.53 21.09
N GLY A 41 -18.81 13.78 21.02
CA GLY A 41 -18.78 14.58 19.79
C GLY A 41 -17.50 14.47 18.97
N TYR A 42 -16.60 13.49 19.20
CA TYR A 42 -15.33 13.39 18.46
C TYR A 42 -15.53 13.22 16.94
N PHE A 43 -16.63 12.60 16.53
CA PHE A 43 -17.03 12.47 15.13
C PHE A 43 -18.30 13.26 14.82
N MET A 44 -19.43 12.77 15.34
CA MET A 44 -20.74 13.39 15.33
C MET A 44 -21.37 13.18 16.71
N TYR A 45 -22.45 13.88 17.03
CA TYR A 45 -23.22 13.57 18.24
C TYR A 45 -24.03 12.28 18.07
N GLU A 46 -24.27 11.61 19.19
CA GLU A 46 -25.08 10.39 19.24
C GLU A 46 -26.47 10.60 18.62
N GLY A 47 -26.93 9.65 17.80
CA GLY A 47 -28.21 9.74 17.08
C GLY A 47 -28.22 10.65 15.86
N ALA A 48 -27.13 11.37 15.56
CA ALA A 48 -27.05 12.20 14.38
C ALA A 48 -27.13 11.38 13.09
N LEU A 49 -27.77 11.96 12.07
CA LEU A 49 -28.06 11.32 10.79
C LEU A 49 -27.30 12.00 9.66
N ILE A 50 -26.75 11.20 8.76
CA ILE A 50 -26.27 11.63 7.44
C ILE A 50 -27.06 10.88 6.38
N ASN A 51 -27.52 11.62 5.37
CA ASN A 51 -28.17 11.06 4.21
C ASN A 51 -27.26 11.28 2.99
N PHE A 52 -26.67 10.19 2.48
CA PHE A 52 -25.95 10.23 1.21
C PHE A 52 -26.95 10.18 0.07
N VAL A 53 -26.70 11.02 -0.93
CA VAL A 53 -27.53 11.16 -2.14
C VAL A 53 -26.66 10.86 -3.35
N LEU A 54 -27.28 10.49 -4.46
CA LEU A 54 -26.54 10.36 -5.71
C LEU A 54 -25.92 11.73 -6.08
N PRO A 55 -24.58 11.81 -6.17
CA PRO A 55 -23.90 13.07 -6.47
C PRO A 55 -24.15 13.51 -7.91
N LYS A 56 -23.88 14.79 -8.16
CA LYS A 56 -23.91 15.39 -9.48
C LYS A 56 -22.50 15.54 -10.04
N ASP A 57 -22.37 15.45 -11.35
CA ASP A 57 -21.13 15.73 -12.06
C ASP A 57 -20.85 17.24 -12.12
N SER A 58 -19.75 17.62 -12.78
CA SER A 58 -19.36 19.02 -12.97
C SER A 58 -20.35 19.83 -13.82
N ARG A 59 -21.23 19.18 -14.57
CA ARG A 59 -22.29 19.78 -15.39
C ARG A 59 -23.61 19.91 -14.62
N GLY A 60 -23.69 19.36 -13.41
CA GLY A 60 -24.88 19.38 -12.57
C GLY A 60 -25.87 18.25 -12.85
N GLU A 61 -25.50 17.27 -13.67
CA GLU A 61 -26.28 16.08 -13.97
C GLU A 61 -26.01 14.97 -12.94
N LEU A 62 -26.99 14.12 -12.66
CA LEU A 62 -26.80 12.99 -11.75
C LEU A 62 -25.83 11.97 -12.37
N ILE A 63 -24.87 11.51 -11.56
CA ILE A 63 -23.86 10.54 -12.01
C ILE A 63 -24.52 9.18 -12.28
N ASN A 64 -24.17 8.52 -13.38
CA ASN A 64 -24.52 7.12 -13.59
C ASN A 64 -23.57 6.21 -12.80
N VAL A 65 -24.11 5.42 -11.87
CA VAL A 65 -23.33 4.50 -11.03
C VAL A 65 -23.11 3.12 -11.65
N PHE A 66 -23.80 2.83 -12.76
CA PHE A 66 -23.68 1.56 -13.47
C PHE A 66 -22.60 1.64 -14.55
N THR A 67 -21.86 0.55 -14.69
CA THR A 67 -20.80 0.38 -15.68
C THR A 67 -21.34 0.10 -17.08
N SER A 68 -22.52 -0.52 -17.16
CA SER A 68 -23.17 -0.88 -18.42
C SER A 68 -24.69 -0.72 -18.37
N ARG A 69 -25.32 -0.64 -19.54
CA ARG A 69 -26.78 -0.59 -19.65
C ARG A 69 -27.43 -1.90 -19.21
N GLU A 70 -26.78 -3.03 -19.47
CA GLU A 70 -27.24 -4.35 -19.06
C GLU A 70 -27.31 -4.48 -17.53
N GLU A 71 -26.27 -3.98 -16.83
CA GLU A 71 -26.25 -3.91 -15.38
C GLU A 71 -27.42 -3.05 -14.86
N GLN A 72 -27.60 -1.85 -15.42
CA GLN A 72 -28.74 -1.00 -15.05
C GLN A 72 -30.08 -1.72 -15.26
N ASP A 73 -30.28 -2.36 -16.42
CA ASP A 73 -31.51 -3.10 -16.74
C ASP A 73 -31.77 -4.27 -15.77
N TYR A 74 -30.72 -4.89 -15.24
CA TYR A 74 -30.82 -5.92 -14.20
C TYR A 74 -31.33 -5.32 -12.88
N PHE A 75 -30.70 -4.25 -12.38
CA PHE A 75 -31.13 -3.60 -11.13
C PHE A 75 -32.54 -3.00 -11.24
N GLU A 76 -32.90 -2.43 -12.39
CA GLU A 76 -34.25 -1.90 -12.63
C GLU A 76 -35.32 -2.99 -12.55
N GLN A 77 -35.02 -4.20 -13.06
CA GLN A 77 -35.91 -5.36 -12.97
C GLN A 77 -36.04 -5.88 -11.55
N GLU A 78 -34.92 -6.12 -10.86
CA GLU A 78 -34.91 -6.68 -9.50
C GLU A 78 -35.56 -5.73 -8.48
N LEU A 79 -35.33 -4.42 -8.63
CA LEU A 79 -35.89 -3.42 -7.71
C LEU A 79 -37.27 -2.90 -8.13
N GLY A 80 -37.72 -3.22 -9.35
CA GLY A 80 -39.01 -2.78 -9.89
C GLY A 80 -39.12 -1.26 -10.06
N VAL A 81 -38.01 -0.56 -10.24
CA VAL A 81 -37.95 0.90 -10.36
C VAL A 81 -37.07 1.32 -11.54
N ASP A 82 -37.36 2.49 -12.11
CA ASP A 82 -36.53 3.11 -13.15
C ASP A 82 -35.36 3.86 -12.50
N LEU A 83 -34.14 3.40 -12.78
CA LEU A 83 -32.89 3.89 -12.20
C LEU A 83 -32.15 4.83 -13.17
N SER A 84 -32.80 5.28 -14.25
CA SER A 84 -32.21 6.24 -15.17
C SER A 84 -31.95 7.60 -14.48
N PRO A 85 -30.69 8.07 -14.40
CA PRO A 85 -30.37 9.36 -13.78
C PRO A 85 -30.94 10.54 -14.57
N TYR A 86 -31.19 10.36 -15.87
CA TYR A 86 -31.66 11.41 -16.79
C TYR A 86 -33.17 11.61 -16.81
N LYS A 87 -33.92 10.84 -15.99
CA LYS A 87 -35.37 10.97 -15.91
C LYS A 87 -35.75 12.34 -15.33
N LYS A 88 -36.58 13.10 -16.06
CA LYS A 88 -36.98 14.46 -15.65
C LYS A 88 -38.10 14.49 -14.61
N THR A 89 -39.01 13.53 -14.65
CA THR A 89 -40.20 13.48 -13.78
C THR A 89 -40.21 12.20 -12.94
N ASN A 90 -40.59 12.31 -11.67
CA ASN A 90 -40.63 11.18 -10.72
C ASN A 90 -39.35 10.32 -10.72
N ASN A 91 -38.20 10.98 -10.63
CA ASN A 91 -36.90 10.34 -10.64
C ASN A 91 -36.60 9.71 -9.28
N PHE A 92 -36.33 8.39 -9.27
CA PHE A 92 -36.00 7.60 -8.08
C PHE A 92 -34.89 8.24 -7.22
N TRP A 93 -33.86 8.79 -7.87
CA TRP A 93 -32.69 9.37 -7.23
C TRP A 93 -33.01 10.63 -6.41
N ASN A 94 -34.11 11.33 -6.73
CA ASN A 94 -34.53 12.50 -5.97
C ASN A 94 -34.98 12.14 -4.54
N THR A 95 -35.46 10.92 -4.31
CA THR A 95 -35.93 10.45 -3.00
C THR A 95 -35.01 9.41 -2.37
N PHE A 96 -34.20 8.70 -3.16
CA PHE A 96 -33.30 7.68 -2.66
C PHE A 96 -32.21 8.28 -1.76
N ARG A 97 -32.04 7.73 -0.56
CA ARG A 97 -31.04 8.17 0.42
C ARG A 97 -30.41 6.95 1.06
N VAL A 98 -29.08 6.92 1.13
CA VAL A 98 -28.36 5.97 1.98
C VAL A 98 -28.18 6.64 3.35
N LYS A 99 -28.77 6.06 4.39
CA LYS A 99 -28.77 6.66 5.73
C LYS A 99 -27.64 6.09 6.57
N PHE A 100 -26.84 6.96 7.17
CA PHE A 100 -25.96 6.62 8.27
C PHE A 100 -26.50 7.28 9.53
N GLN A 101 -26.64 6.50 10.60
CA GLN A 101 -26.99 7.01 11.92
C GLN A 101 -25.87 6.69 12.88
N LYS A 102 -25.36 7.71 13.59
CA LYS A 102 -24.37 7.45 14.63
C LYS A 102 -25.01 6.72 15.81
N ASN A 103 -24.49 5.54 16.11
CA ASN A 103 -24.75 4.76 17.31
C ASN A 103 -23.51 3.92 17.68
N PRO A 104 -23.47 3.24 18.85
CA PRO A 104 -22.29 2.47 19.27
C PRO A 104 -21.88 1.38 18.27
N ILE A 105 -22.86 0.71 17.64
CA ILE A 105 -22.62 -0.39 16.68
C ILE A 105 -21.97 0.15 15.40
N THR A 106 -22.55 1.19 14.80
CA THR A 106 -22.03 1.81 13.56
C THR A 106 -20.68 2.50 13.75
N MET A 107 -20.34 2.91 14.97
CA MET A 107 -19.02 3.46 15.29
C MET A 107 -17.94 2.37 15.43
N TYR A 108 -18.31 1.17 15.87
CA TYR A 108 -17.38 0.05 16.08
C TYR A 108 -17.28 -0.86 14.84
N GLU A 109 -18.42 -1.33 14.34
CA GLU A 109 -18.51 -2.30 13.23
C GLU A 109 -18.71 -1.59 11.87
N GLY A 110 -19.40 -0.44 11.86
CA GLY A 110 -19.83 0.24 10.64
C GLY A 110 -21.25 -0.15 10.22
N THR A 111 -21.73 0.40 9.10
CA THR A 111 -22.99 -0.01 8.49
C THR A 111 -22.75 -1.13 7.49
N LYS A 112 -23.32 -2.31 7.75
CA LYS A 112 -23.19 -3.52 6.92
C LYS A 112 -24.03 -3.43 5.65
N PHE A 113 -23.45 -3.85 4.53
CA PHE A 113 -24.10 -4.01 3.23
C PHE A 113 -23.73 -5.37 2.65
N ASP A 114 -24.72 -6.15 2.21
CA ASP A 114 -24.52 -7.39 1.48
C ASP A 114 -24.56 -7.09 -0.03
N LEU A 115 -23.41 -7.19 -0.72
CA LEU A 115 -23.32 -6.90 -2.15
C LEU A 115 -24.02 -7.92 -3.04
N ALA A 116 -24.47 -9.04 -2.48
CA ALA A 116 -25.29 -10.01 -3.17
C ALA A 116 -26.78 -9.65 -3.10
N ASN A 117 -27.17 -8.65 -2.29
CA ASN A 117 -28.48 -8.01 -2.30
C ASN A 117 -28.48 -6.78 -3.25
N PRO A 118 -29.35 -6.70 -4.27
CA PRO A 118 -29.35 -5.59 -5.23
C PRO A 118 -29.51 -4.19 -4.59
N MET A 119 -30.31 -4.07 -3.53
CA MET A 119 -30.52 -2.77 -2.88
C MET A 119 -29.28 -2.31 -2.12
N ASP A 120 -28.62 -3.21 -1.40
CA ASP A 120 -27.39 -2.90 -0.67
C ASP A 120 -26.22 -2.64 -1.61
N ASN A 121 -26.11 -3.41 -2.69
CA ASN A 121 -25.14 -3.15 -3.75
C ASN A 121 -25.35 -1.75 -4.36
N LEU A 122 -26.60 -1.38 -4.66
CA LEU A 122 -26.93 -0.03 -5.14
C LEU A 122 -26.52 1.07 -4.14
N ARG A 123 -26.72 0.85 -2.84
CA ARG A 123 -26.29 1.78 -1.78
C ARG A 123 -24.77 1.95 -1.78
N VAL A 124 -24.01 0.86 -1.88
CA VAL A 124 -22.54 0.91 -1.93
C VAL A 124 -22.05 1.60 -3.19
N LYS A 125 -22.68 1.36 -4.36
CA LYS A 125 -22.39 2.07 -5.61
C LYS A 125 -22.63 3.59 -5.50
N VAL A 126 -23.65 4.03 -4.77
CA VAL A 126 -23.86 5.47 -4.49
C VAL A 126 -22.79 6.01 -3.54
N LEU A 127 -22.48 5.26 -2.47
CA LEU A 127 -21.47 5.65 -1.49
C LEU A 127 -20.09 5.81 -2.13
N SER A 128 -19.69 4.95 -3.06
CA SER A 128 -18.38 5.02 -3.71
C SER A 128 -18.16 6.28 -4.55
N HIS A 129 -19.23 6.98 -4.94
CA HIS A 129 -19.15 8.24 -5.67
C HIS A 129 -19.27 9.48 -4.77
N CYS A 130 -19.57 9.30 -3.48
CA CYS A 130 -19.73 10.39 -2.53
C CYS A 130 -18.36 10.93 -2.09
N ILE A 131 -18.18 12.26 -2.15
CA ILE A 131 -16.93 12.96 -1.79
C ILE A 131 -16.48 12.76 -0.34
N ASP A 132 -17.41 12.38 0.55
CA ASP A 132 -17.16 12.14 1.96
C ASP A 132 -16.74 10.68 2.26
N VAL A 133 -16.73 9.79 1.27
CA VAL A 133 -16.51 8.34 1.43
C VAL A 133 -15.24 7.93 0.68
N ALA A 134 -14.28 7.36 1.39
CA ALA A 134 -13.09 6.78 0.79
C ALA A 134 -13.38 5.41 0.18
N PRO A 135 -12.71 5.04 -0.92
CA PRO A 135 -12.93 3.75 -1.59
C PRO A 135 -12.49 2.54 -0.77
N ASN A 136 -11.52 2.69 0.13
CA ASN A 136 -11.02 1.65 1.03
C ASN A 136 -10.51 2.26 2.35
N TRP A 137 -10.13 1.42 3.29
CA TRP A 137 -9.66 1.86 4.60
C TRP A 137 -8.31 2.57 4.53
N GLU A 138 -7.38 2.12 3.69
CA GLU A 138 -6.04 2.71 3.51
C GLU A 138 -6.13 4.19 3.11
N GLN A 139 -7.03 4.48 2.17
CA GLN A 139 -7.16 5.80 1.56
C GLN A 139 -8.02 6.76 2.37
N ARG A 140 -8.54 6.34 3.54
CA ARG A 140 -9.45 7.13 4.38
C ARG A 140 -8.91 8.50 4.80
N PHE A 141 -7.60 8.71 4.73
CA PHE A 141 -6.95 9.96 5.09
C PHE A 141 -6.33 10.74 3.93
N GLU A 142 -6.38 10.23 2.69
CA GLU A 142 -5.80 10.89 1.51
C GLU A 142 -6.40 12.28 1.26
N TYR A 143 -7.73 12.39 1.33
CA TYR A 143 -8.43 13.65 1.13
C TYR A 143 -9.05 14.15 2.44
N PRO A 144 -9.03 15.48 2.72
CA PRO A 144 -9.65 16.04 3.92
C PRO A 144 -11.17 15.85 3.99
N THR A 145 -11.84 15.65 2.84
CA THR A 145 -13.28 15.47 2.76
C THR A 145 -13.74 14.09 3.25
N TYR A 146 -12.87 13.07 3.19
CA TYR A 146 -13.21 11.72 3.63
C TYR A 146 -13.47 11.68 5.14
N LYS A 147 -14.71 11.32 5.46
CA LYS A 147 -15.25 11.09 6.82
C LYS A 147 -15.67 9.64 7.03
N PHE A 148 -15.76 8.87 5.96
CA PHE A 148 -16.09 7.45 5.96
C PHE A 148 -15.16 6.69 5.02
N ALA A 149 -15.14 5.38 5.15
CA ALA A 149 -14.46 4.47 4.23
C ALA A 149 -15.29 3.19 4.04
N LEU A 150 -15.27 2.65 2.84
CA LEU A 150 -15.79 1.31 2.57
C LEU A 150 -14.73 0.27 2.97
N VAL A 151 -15.13 -0.77 3.70
CA VAL A 151 -14.22 -1.78 4.24
C VAL A 151 -14.83 -3.15 4.02
N GLN A 152 -14.08 -4.09 3.43
CA GLN A 152 -14.54 -5.46 3.26
C GLN A 152 -14.54 -6.20 4.60
N GLU A 153 -15.41 -7.21 4.74
CA GLU A 153 -15.52 -7.99 5.99
C GLU A 153 -14.21 -8.69 6.37
N ASP A 154 -13.53 -9.26 5.38
CA ASP A 154 -12.27 -9.98 5.50
C ASP A 154 -11.04 -9.06 5.58
N TYR A 155 -11.23 -7.73 5.60
CA TYR A 155 -10.14 -6.77 5.58
C TYR A 155 -9.15 -6.95 6.74
N GLU A 156 -9.65 -7.10 7.98
CA GLU A 156 -8.79 -7.24 9.16
C GLU A 156 -8.03 -8.57 9.15
N GLU A 157 -8.68 -9.65 8.71
CA GLU A 157 -8.07 -10.97 8.57
C GLU A 157 -7.03 -11.00 7.45
N ASN A 158 -7.34 -10.41 6.29
CA ASN A 158 -6.43 -10.29 5.17
C ASN A 158 -5.20 -9.48 5.55
N LYS A 159 -5.39 -8.33 6.20
CA LYS A 159 -4.29 -7.50 6.67
C LYS A 159 -3.41 -8.23 7.68
N ALA A 160 -4.01 -8.90 8.67
CA ALA A 160 -3.27 -9.69 9.64
C ALA A 160 -2.50 -10.85 8.96
N SER A 161 -3.11 -11.48 7.95
CA SER A 161 -2.48 -12.54 7.14
C SER A 161 -1.32 -12.02 6.32
N GLU A 162 -1.45 -10.85 5.69
CA GLU A 162 -0.38 -10.17 4.95
C GLU A 162 0.78 -9.79 5.86
N GLU A 163 0.50 -9.19 7.02
CA GLU A 163 1.50 -8.86 8.03
C GLU A 163 2.21 -10.12 8.56
N ALA A 164 1.46 -11.20 8.80
CA ALA A 164 2.02 -12.48 9.22
C ALA A 164 2.94 -13.10 8.15
N LYS A 165 2.52 -13.10 6.88
CA LYS A 165 3.32 -13.57 5.74
C LYS A 165 4.60 -12.75 5.58
N MET A 166 4.49 -11.42 5.65
CA MET A 166 5.64 -10.52 5.59
C MET A 166 6.63 -10.82 6.73
N ASN A 167 6.14 -10.92 7.97
CA ASN A 167 6.97 -11.28 9.12
C ASN A 167 7.63 -12.65 8.95
N GLN A 168 6.90 -13.63 8.44
CA GLN A 168 7.44 -14.96 8.15
C GLN A 168 8.60 -14.90 7.14
N GLU A 169 8.45 -14.14 6.03
CA GLU A 169 9.51 -13.95 5.05
C GLU A 169 10.74 -13.25 5.66
N ILE A 170 10.51 -12.18 6.43
CA ILE A 170 11.56 -11.42 7.11
C ILE A 170 12.36 -12.33 8.05
N TRP A 171 11.68 -13.06 8.94
CA TRP A 171 12.33 -13.92 9.93
C TRP A 171 13.02 -15.12 9.30
N LYS A 172 12.47 -15.67 8.22
CA LYS A 172 13.13 -16.72 7.43
C LYS A 172 14.44 -16.21 6.81
N HIS A 173 14.42 -15.03 6.19
CA HIS A 173 15.64 -14.42 5.65
C HIS A 173 16.64 -14.09 6.77
N PHE A 174 16.18 -13.48 7.86
CA PHE A 174 17.01 -13.16 9.02
C PHE A 174 17.71 -14.41 9.57
N GLY A 175 16.96 -15.50 9.77
CA GLY A 175 17.52 -16.78 10.20
C GLY A 175 18.60 -17.30 9.26
N SER A 176 18.42 -17.16 7.94
CA SER A 176 19.38 -17.63 6.93
C SER A 176 20.71 -16.86 6.94
N ILE A 177 20.70 -15.57 7.30
CA ILE A 177 21.91 -14.73 7.36
C ILE A 177 22.50 -14.65 8.77
N SER A 178 21.72 -14.94 9.81
CA SER A 178 22.08 -14.75 11.23
C SER A 178 23.37 -15.48 11.67
N ASN A 179 23.73 -16.56 10.98
CA ASN A 179 24.94 -17.34 11.27
C ASN A 179 26.18 -16.86 10.50
N ASN A 180 26.04 -15.90 9.58
CA ASN A 180 27.13 -15.40 8.74
C ASN A 180 27.31 -13.89 8.94
N SER A 181 28.34 -13.51 9.70
CA SER A 181 28.66 -12.10 10.00
C SER A 181 28.93 -11.28 8.75
N THR A 182 29.50 -11.87 7.69
CA THR A 182 29.73 -11.18 6.42
C THR A 182 28.42 -10.82 5.74
N LYS A 183 27.48 -11.76 5.63
CA LYS A 183 26.16 -11.51 5.03
C LYS A 183 25.34 -10.49 5.83
N MET A 184 25.39 -10.56 7.16
CA MET A 184 24.73 -9.55 8.00
C MET A 184 25.34 -8.16 7.79
N ARG A 185 26.67 -8.08 7.72
CA ARG A 185 27.40 -6.84 7.46
C ARG A 185 27.07 -6.24 6.09
N GLU A 186 27.05 -7.07 5.04
CA GLU A 186 26.64 -6.66 3.70
C GLU A 186 25.22 -6.10 3.73
N PHE A 187 24.28 -6.84 4.31
CA PHE A 187 22.88 -6.43 4.38
C PHE A 187 22.71 -5.09 5.11
N VAL A 188 23.23 -4.96 6.33
CA VAL A 188 23.16 -3.70 7.11
C VAL A 188 23.85 -2.56 6.35
N GLY A 189 25.02 -2.83 5.74
CA GLY A 189 25.75 -1.84 4.96
C GLY A 189 24.96 -1.31 3.75
N ILE A 190 24.31 -2.21 3.01
CA ILE A 190 23.49 -1.83 1.83
C ILE A 190 22.28 -1.05 2.29
N TYR A 191 21.62 -1.49 3.37
CA TYR A 191 20.44 -0.82 3.90
C TYR A 191 20.76 0.63 4.30
N LEU A 192 21.83 0.82 5.09
CA LEU A 192 22.25 2.15 5.54
C LEU A 192 22.68 3.05 4.36
N ALA A 193 23.38 2.49 3.37
CA ALA A 193 23.79 3.23 2.18
C ALA A 193 22.58 3.67 1.32
N SER A 194 21.61 2.78 1.13
CA SER A 194 20.41 3.04 0.32
C SER A 194 19.47 4.06 0.97
N HIS A 195 19.38 4.05 2.30
CA HIS A 195 18.56 4.99 3.07
C HIS A 195 19.30 6.29 3.43
N ARG A 196 20.42 6.57 2.75
CA ARG A 196 21.20 7.82 2.86
C ARG A 196 21.63 8.15 4.29
N LYS A 197 21.73 7.15 5.18
CA LYS A 197 22.23 7.34 6.55
C LYS A 197 23.76 7.55 6.47
N ILE A 198 24.28 8.54 7.20
CA ILE A 198 25.73 8.80 7.31
C ILE A 198 26.43 7.62 8.01
N LYS A 199 25.67 6.88 8.83
CA LYS A 199 26.11 5.70 9.57
C LYS A 199 26.66 4.63 8.62
N THR A 200 27.89 4.19 8.87
CA THR A 200 28.51 3.03 8.23
C THR A 200 28.63 1.90 9.24
N VAL A 201 28.82 0.67 8.75
CA VAL A 201 29.08 -0.47 9.62
C VAL A 201 30.53 -0.39 10.13
N PRO A 202 30.76 -0.32 11.46
CA PRO A 202 32.11 -0.27 12.05
C PRO A 202 32.99 -1.44 11.57
N SER A 203 34.28 -1.20 11.30
CA SER A 203 35.23 -2.23 10.81
C SER A 203 35.25 -3.48 11.70
N ASP A 204 35.12 -3.28 13.00
CA ASP A 204 35.16 -4.24 14.11
C ASP A 204 33.77 -4.63 14.63
N ALA A 205 32.70 -4.33 13.90
CA ALA A 205 31.33 -4.62 14.32
C ALA A 205 31.15 -6.08 14.75
N SER A 206 30.76 -6.28 16.01
CA SER A 206 30.50 -7.62 16.57
C SER A 206 29.24 -8.24 15.96
N LYS A 207 29.11 -9.56 16.09
CA LYS A 207 27.92 -10.28 15.62
C LYS A 207 26.66 -9.76 16.31
N GLU A 208 26.75 -9.48 17.60
CA GLU A 208 25.66 -8.98 18.43
C GLU A 208 25.22 -7.59 17.97
N TRP A 209 26.17 -6.71 17.63
CA TRP A 209 25.86 -5.40 17.08
C TRP A 209 25.12 -5.50 15.74
N LEU A 210 25.58 -6.39 14.84
CA LEU A 210 24.92 -6.62 13.55
C LEU A 210 23.50 -7.17 13.71
N MET A 211 23.30 -8.11 14.64
CA MET A 211 21.97 -8.66 14.93
C MET A 211 21.02 -7.59 15.50
N LYS A 212 21.53 -6.72 16.38
CA LYS A 212 20.76 -5.60 16.89
C LYS A 212 20.34 -4.65 15.77
N GLU A 213 21.27 -4.23 14.92
CA GLU A 213 20.95 -3.30 13.83
C GLU A 213 19.96 -3.89 12.83
N LEU A 214 20.06 -5.19 12.51
CA LEU A 214 19.05 -5.87 11.69
C LEU A 214 17.67 -5.87 12.36
N SER A 215 17.60 -6.09 13.67
CA SER A 215 16.35 -6.06 14.42
C SER A 215 15.74 -4.64 14.44
N ASP A 216 16.58 -3.62 14.62
CA ASP A 216 16.17 -2.22 14.58
C ASP A 216 15.64 -1.83 13.18
N ILE A 217 16.29 -2.31 12.12
CA ILE A 217 15.83 -2.12 10.73
C ILE A 217 14.46 -2.77 10.51
N ILE A 218 14.27 -4.01 10.96
CA ILE A 218 12.99 -4.74 10.84
C ILE A 218 11.89 -3.99 11.61
N ALA A 219 12.19 -3.47 12.80
CA ALA A 219 11.22 -2.73 13.61
C ALA A 219 10.87 -1.36 13.01
N GLU A 220 11.85 -0.65 12.43
CA GLU A 220 11.66 0.68 11.80
C GLU A 220 10.92 0.56 10.47
N SER A 221 11.27 -0.42 9.63
CA SER A 221 10.70 -0.59 8.29
C SER A 221 10.75 -2.06 7.82
N PRO A 222 9.71 -2.85 8.16
CA PRO A 222 9.58 -4.24 7.69
C PRO A 222 9.55 -4.35 6.16
N THR A 223 8.83 -3.44 5.50
CA THR A 223 8.72 -3.38 4.04
C THR A 223 10.07 -3.05 3.40
N GLY A 224 10.78 -2.03 3.90
CA GLY A 224 12.10 -1.68 3.38
C GLY A 224 13.14 -2.78 3.58
N TYR A 225 13.03 -3.57 4.66
CA TYR A 225 13.85 -4.77 4.82
C TYR A 225 13.54 -5.79 3.71
N LEU A 226 12.25 -6.09 3.50
CA LEU A 226 11.81 -7.10 2.53
C LEU A 226 12.16 -6.71 1.10
N ASP A 227 11.97 -5.45 0.72
CA ASP A 227 12.32 -4.92 -0.59
C ASP A 227 13.80 -5.16 -0.91
N MET A 228 14.67 -4.99 0.09
CA MET A 228 16.10 -5.25 -0.09
C MET A 228 16.43 -6.74 -0.25
N THR A 229 15.65 -7.65 0.34
CA THR A 229 15.82 -9.09 0.08
C THR A 229 15.46 -9.48 -1.36
N LYS A 230 14.63 -8.67 -2.02
CA LYS A 230 14.16 -8.87 -3.40
C LYS A 230 14.93 -8.00 -4.41
N ASP A 231 15.96 -7.27 -3.97
CA ASP A 231 16.76 -6.38 -4.80
C ASP A 231 17.63 -7.17 -5.80
N PRO A 232 17.39 -7.06 -7.12
CA PRO A 232 18.19 -7.78 -8.12
C PRO A 232 19.66 -7.33 -8.13
N HIS A 233 19.95 -6.10 -7.72
CA HIS A 233 21.29 -5.54 -7.70
C HIS A 233 22.00 -5.71 -6.35
N PHE A 234 21.43 -6.49 -5.42
CA PHE A 234 22.00 -6.73 -4.09
C PHE A 234 23.46 -7.20 -4.17
N SER A 235 23.76 -8.13 -5.08
CA SER A 235 25.11 -8.68 -5.27
C SER A 235 26.13 -7.61 -5.70
N MET A 236 25.73 -6.71 -6.63
CA MET A 236 26.61 -5.62 -7.06
C MET A 236 26.78 -4.56 -5.97
N LYS A 237 25.72 -4.25 -5.22
CA LYS A 237 25.82 -3.36 -4.05
C LYS A 237 26.74 -3.93 -2.96
N ALA A 238 26.67 -5.23 -2.70
CA ALA A 238 27.59 -5.92 -1.79
C ALA A 238 29.05 -5.86 -2.29
N PHE A 239 29.26 -6.01 -3.61
CA PHE A 239 30.57 -5.84 -4.25
C PHE A 239 31.12 -4.42 -4.05
N ILE A 240 30.31 -3.39 -4.28
CA ILE A 240 30.70 -1.99 -4.06
C ILE A 240 31.09 -1.75 -2.60
N LEU A 241 30.32 -2.25 -1.63
CA LEU A 241 30.67 -2.10 -0.21
C LEU A 241 31.99 -2.79 0.14
N SER A 242 32.22 -3.98 -0.43
CA SER A 242 33.48 -4.70 -0.27
C SER A 242 34.63 -3.89 -0.85
N ALA A 243 34.45 -3.33 -2.06
CA ALA A 243 35.43 -2.45 -2.71
C ALA A 243 35.74 -1.20 -1.86
N VAL A 244 34.72 -0.59 -1.25
CA VAL A 244 34.89 0.55 -0.34
C VAL A 244 35.69 0.16 0.90
N SER A 245 35.42 -1.01 1.49
CA SER A 245 36.13 -1.49 2.67
C SER A 245 37.62 -1.77 2.42
N VAL A 246 38.01 -2.05 1.17
CA VAL A 246 39.40 -2.29 0.78
C VAL A 246 40.09 -1.04 0.22
N GLY A 247 39.36 0.05 0.03
CA GLY A 247 39.85 1.28 -0.59
C GLY A 247 39.96 1.21 -2.11
N ALA A 248 39.35 0.21 -2.75
CA ALA A 248 39.25 0.11 -4.21
C ALA A 248 38.21 1.08 -4.79
N ILE A 249 37.27 1.54 -3.96
CA ILE A 249 36.31 2.61 -4.26
C ILE A 249 36.31 3.55 -3.05
N GLU A 250 36.34 4.85 -3.27
CA GLU A 250 36.30 5.86 -2.22
C GLU A 250 34.89 6.43 -2.07
N LYS A 251 34.42 6.56 -0.83
CA LYS A 251 33.13 7.20 -0.53
C LYS A 251 33.40 8.67 -0.16
N SER A 252 33.10 9.58 -1.09
CA SER A 252 33.40 11.02 -0.97
C SER A 252 32.26 11.85 -0.36
N GLY A 253 31.10 11.25 -0.06
CA GLY A 253 29.96 11.92 0.57
C GLY A 253 28.73 11.04 0.77
N VAL A 254 27.58 11.67 1.03
CA VAL A 254 26.28 10.98 1.10
C VAL A 254 25.93 10.50 -0.31
N ASN A 255 25.89 9.18 -0.50
CA ASN A 255 25.59 8.54 -1.78
C ASN A 255 26.51 8.99 -2.93
N LYS A 256 27.80 9.23 -2.65
CA LYS A 256 28.80 9.57 -3.66
C LYS A 256 30.00 8.63 -3.57
N TYR A 257 30.33 8.00 -4.70
CA TYR A 257 31.38 7.00 -4.83
C TYR A 257 32.32 7.37 -5.97
N VAL A 258 33.62 7.18 -5.77
CA VAL A 258 34.68 7.52 -6.74
C VAL A 258 35.63 6.33 -6.87
N ILE A 259 35.96 5.92 -8.09
CA ILE A 259 36.97 4.90 -8.34
C ILE A 259 38.32 5.64 -8.38
N PRO A 260 39.33 5.23 -7.57
CA PRO A 260 40.63 5.88 -7.56
C PRO A 260 41.27 5.92 -8.95
N GLY A 261 41.53 7.13 -9.43
CA GLY A 261 42.05 7.39 -10.78
C GLY A 261 41.01 7.96 -11.75
N GLU A 262 39.73 7.95 -11.37
CA GLU A 262 38.64 8.60 -12.11
C GLU A 262 38.23 9.92 -11.47
N THR A 263 37.75 10.86 -12.29
CA THR A 263 37.32 12.20 -11.83
C THR A 263 35.82 12.29 -11.57
N ILE A 264 35.07 11.26 -11.95
CA ILE A 264 33.61 11.23 -11.85
C ILE A 264 33.21 10.65 -10.49
N ALA A 265 32.25 11.29 -9.84
CA ALA A 265 31.58 10.77 -8.66
C ALA A 265 30.19 10.26 -9.06
N TRP A 266 29.90 8.99 -8.75
CA TRP A 266 28.64 8.35 -9.07
C TRP A 266 27.72 8.22 -7.86
N GLY A 267 26.41 8.25 -8.11
CA GLY A 267 25.42 7.72 -7.18
C GLY A 267 25.50 6.20 -7.06
N LEU A 268 24.97 5.60 -5.98
CA LEU A 268 25.00 4.14 -5.80
C LEU A 268 24.38 3.38 -6.97
N ASN A 269 23.23 3.82 -7.47
CA ASN A 269 22.53 3.14 -8.58
C ASN A 269 23.28 3.31 -9.91
N GLU A 270 23.79 4.51 -10.21
CA GLU A 270 24.60 4.78 -11.40
C GLU A 270 25.88 3.93 -11.40
N LEU A 271 26.53 3.80 -10.23
CA LEU A 271 27.71 2.96 -10.07
C LEU A 271 27.39 1.47 -10.24
N VAL A 272 26.22 1.02 -9.78
CA VAL A 272 25.76 -0.36 -10.00
C VAL A 272 25.62 -0.63 -11.50
N GLU A 273 24.91 0.22 -12.22
CA GLU A 273 24.70 0.07 -13.67
C GLU A 273 26.04 0.08 -14.42
N TYR A 274 26.93 1.01 -14.08
CA TYR A 274 28.26 1.10 -14.66
C TYR A 274 29.08 -0.18 -14.41
N LEU A 275 29.17 -0.64 -13.16
CA LEU A 275 29.94 -1.84 -12.84
C LEU A 275 29.33 -3.12 -13.40
N GLU A 276 28.01 -3.19 -13.61
CA GLU A 276 27.37 -4.31 -14.30
C GLU A 276 27.76 -4.36 -15.77
N GLN A 277 27.77 -3.23 -16.46
CA GLN A 277 28.27 -3.14 -17.84
C GLN A 277 29.75 -3.54 -17.93
N LEU A 278 30.58 -3.04 -17.02
CA LEU A 278 32.01 -3.41 -16.98
C LEU A 278 32.20 -4.90 -16.69
N ARG A 279 31.37 -5.50 -15.83
CA ARG A 279 31.39 -6.94 -15.54
C ARG A 279 31.07 -7.76 -16.79
N GLU A 280 30.06 -7.37 -17.55
CA GLU A 280 29.65 -8.07 -18.79
C GLU A 280 30.73 -7.99 -19.87
N ASN A 281 31.36 -6.82 -20.01
CA ASN A 281 32.45 -6.60 -20.96
C ASN A 281 33.80 -7.14 -20.48
N SER A 282 33.88 -7.71 -19.27
CA SER A 282 35.11 -8.18 -18.63
C SER A 282 36.23 -7.13 -18.60
N ASP A 283 35.86 -5.88 -18.32
CA ASP A 283 36.75 -4.73 -18.36
C ASP A 283 37.84 -4.79 -17.27
N ASP A 284 39.03 -4.28 -17.59
CA ASP A 284 40.20 -4.24 -16.72
C ASP A 284 39.94 -3.52 -15.38
N VAL A 285 39.10 -2.47 -15.39
CA VAL A 285 38.74 -1.72 -14.17
C VAL A 285 37.98 -2.63 -13.19
N TYR A 286 37.01 -3.39 -13.68
CA TYR A 286 36.24 -4.32 -12.85
C TYR A 286 37.12 -5.46 -12.33
N LEU A 287 37.98 -6.03 -13.19
CA LEU A 287 38.92 -7.09 -12.81
C LEU A 287 39.92 -6.62 -11.75
N LYS A 288 40.41 -5.38 -11.85
CA LYS A 288 41.31 -4.77 -10.86
C LYS A 288 40.64 -4.61 -9.49
N ILE A 289 39.42 -4.10 -9.44
CA ILE A 289 38.65 -3.96 -8.18
C ILE A 289 38.43 -5.36 -7.57
N LYS A 290 38.01 -6.33 -8.37
CA LYS A 290 37.82 -7.72 -7.93
C LYS A 290 39.10 -8.34 -7.37
N ALA A 291 40.25 -8.11 -8.03
CA ALA A 291 41.54 -8.57 -7.55
C ALA A 291 41.91 -7.97 -6.19
N GLN A 292 41.73 -6.64 -6.01
CA GLN A 292 42.01 -5.95 -4.75
C GLN A 292 41.16 -6.49 -3.58
N ILE A 293 39.87 -6.76 -3.82
CA ILE A 293 39.00 -7.39 -2.81
C ILE A 293 39.53 -8.77 -2.43
N SER A 294 39.89 -9.60 -3.42
CA SER A 294 40.37 -10.97 -3.18
C SER A 294 41.71 -11.03 -2.43
N MET A 295 42.59 -10.04 -2.63
CA MET A 295 43.90 -9.96 -1.95
C MET A 295 43.76 -9.67 -0.45
N LYS A 296 42.78 -8.84 -0.06
CA LYS A 296 42.55 -8.51 1.35
C LYS A 296 41.84 -9.64 2.11
N SER A 297 41.01 -10.44 1.43
CA SER A 297 40.33 -11.61 2.03
C SER A 297 41.27 -12.79 2.31
N LYS A 298 42.49 -12.81 1.76
CA LYS A 298 43.50 -13.86 1.96
C LYS A 298 44.51 -13.54 3.07
N LYS A 299 44.45 -12.35 3.66
CA LYS A 299 45.23 -11.96 4.84
C LYS A 299 44.34 -12.05 6.07
#